data_AF-A0A956XMX1-F1
#
_entry.id   AF-A0A956XMX1-F1
#
_cell.length_a   1.000
_cell.length_b   1.000
_cell.length_c   1.000
_cell.angle_alpha   90.00
_cell.angle_beta   90.00
_cell.angle_gamma   90.00
#
_symmetry.space_group_name_H-M   'P 1'
#
loop_
_entity.id
_entity.type
_entity.pdbx_description
1 polymer ?
#
loop_
_entity_poly.entity_id
_entity_poly.type
_entity_poly.pdbx_seq_one_letter_code
_entity_poly.pdbx_strand_id
1 'polypeptide(L)'
;MRISLTVKWILTLLVSSLIGVALVGFFAYWTTTREFDRFRNEAAEQEFLDDVTSYYEAQGSWDGIGTYLQRTSSDRDRHDDFSRLMYAVLSLDGVILSEAGPYKPGDMPHTESIDSQIPLVVDNETVGYALSAAPPAGLSPQEQEYLGNTNRALVAG
;
A
#
# COMPACT_ATOMS: atom_id res chain seq x y z
N MET A 1 -18.38 -53.80 7.03
CA MET A 1 -19.11 -53.35 5.82
C MET A 1 -18.09 -53.10 4.71
N ARG A 2 -18.15 -53.87 3.61
CA ARG A 2 -17.32 -53.61 2.42
C ARG A 2 -18.06 -52.59 1.56
N ILE A 3 -17.48 -51.41 1.39
CA ILE A 3 -18.02 -50.36 0.53
C ILE A 3 -18.12 -50.92 -0.90
N SER A 4 -19.31 -50.89 -1.51
CA SER A 4 -19.51 -51.41 -2.87
C SER A 4 -18.70 -50.59 -3.89
N LEU A 5 -18.29 -51.22 -5.00
CA LEU A 5 -17.54 -50.53 -6.05
C LEU A 5 -18.28 -49.31 -6.60
N THR A 6 -19.61 -49.34 -6.67
CA THR A 6 -20.45 -48.22 -7.10
C THR A 6 -20.33 -47.01 -6.18
N VAL A 7 -20.28 -47.22 -4.86
CA VAL A 7 -20.09 -46.13 -3.88
C VAL A 7 -18.72 -45.49 -4.03
N LYS A 8 -17.67 -46.28 -4.31
CA LYS A 8 -16.32 -45.73 -4.58
C LYS A 8 -16.32 -44.81 -5.81
N TRP A 9 -16.96 -45.21 -6.90
CA TRP A 9 -17.02 -44.38 -8.12
C TRP A 9 -17.80 -43.08 -7.92
N ILE A 10 -18.95 -43.15 -7.24
CA ILE A 10 -19.75 -41.96 -6.91
C ILE A 10 -18.94 -41.02 -6.02
N LEU A 11 -18.23 -41.56 -5.02
CA LEU A 11 -17.39 -40.76 -4.12
C LEU A 11 -16.27 -40.04 -4.87
N THR A 12 -15.56 -40.74 -5.77
CA THR A 12 -14.48 -40.14 -6.57
C THR A 12 -15.00 -39.01 -7.46
N LEU A 13 -16.16 -39.20 -8.09
CA LEU A 13 -16.81 -38.17 -8.92
C LEU A 13 -17.19 -36.94 -8.08
N LEU A 14 -17.76 -37.17 -6.90
CA LEU A 14 -18.20 -36.10 -6.00
C LEU A 14 -17.00 -35.28 -5.48
N VAL A 15 -15.93 -35.97 -5.05
CA VAL A 15 -14.69 -35.33 -4.60
C VAL A 15 -14.03 -34.56 -5.73
N SER A 16 -13.96 -35.13 -6.94
CA SER A 16 -13.38 -34.44 -8.11
C SER A 16 -14.14 -33.16 -8.47
N SER A 17 -15.47 -33.17 -8.40
CA SER A 17 -16.29 -31.98 -8.65
C SER A 17 -16.08 -30.92 -7.57
N LEU A 18 -16.01 -31.33 -6.30
CA LEU A 18 -15.79 -30.43 -5.16
C LEU A 18 -14.42 -29.75 -5.24
N ILE A 19 -13.38 -30.50 -5.63
CA ILE A 19 -12.03 -29.97 -5.83
C ILE A 19 -12.01 -28.95 -6.97
N GLY A 20 -12.72 -29.22 -8.06
CA GLY A 20 -12.83 -28.28 -9.18
C GLY A 20 -13.40 -26.93 -8.74
N VAL A 21 -14.50 -26.93 -7.98
CA VAL A 21 -15.13 -25.71 -7.46
C VAL A 21 -14.20 -24.98 -6.47
N ALA A 22 -13.53 -25.73 -5.58
CA ALA A 22 -12.60 -25.16 -4.61
C ALA A 22 -11.40 -24.48 -5.30
N LEU A 23 -10.85 -25.11 -6.35
CA LEU A 23 -9.75 -24.54 -7.12
C LEU A 23 -10.17 -23.25 -7.85
N VAL A 24 -11.36 -23.21 -8.45
CA VAL A 24 -11.87 -21.98 -9.10
C VAL A 24 -12.00 -20.86 -8.07
N GLY A 25 -12.57 -21.13 -6.90
CA GLY A 25 -12.67 -20.14 -5.82
C GLY A 25 -11.30 -19.65 -5.34
N PHE A 26 -10.35 -20.58 -5.17
CA PHE A 26 -8.97 -20.27 -4.78
C PHE A 26 -8.25 -19.39 -5.80
N PHE A 27 -8.34 -19.72 -7.09
CA PHE A 27 -7.70 -18.95 -8.16
C PHE A 27 -8.36 -17.58 -8.39
N ALA A 28 -9.69 -17.50 -8.24
CA ALA A 28 -10.40 -16.22 -8.26
C ALA A 28 -9.92 -15.33 -7.10
N TYR A 29 -9.85 -15.88 -5.89
CA TYR A 29 -9.34 -15.16 -4.72
C TYR A 29 -7.88 -14.73 -4.90
N TRP A 30 -7.02 -15.62 -5.40
CA TRP A 30 -5.59 -15.34 -5.57
C TRP A 30 -5.29 -14.27 -6.62
N THR A 31 -6.04 -14.30 -7.74
CA THR A 31 -5.89 -13.32 -8.83
C THR A 31 -6.43 -11.95 -8.42
N THR A 32 -7.57 -11.89 -7.71
CA THR A 32 -8.20 -10.63 -7.32
C THR A 32 -7.43 -9.89 -6.23
N THR A 33 -6.76 -10.60 -5.30
CA THR A 33 -6.15 -9.95 -4.14
C THR A 33 -4.74 -9.39 -4.41
N ARG A 34 -4.00 -9.92 -5.41
CA ARG A 34 -2.61 -9.49 -5.67
C ARG A 34 -2.46 -8.31 -6.62
N GLU A 35 -3.39 -8.12 -7.55
CA GLU A 35 -3.34 -7.01 -8.51
C GLU A 35 -3.90 -5.72 -7.89
N PHE A 36 -4.84 -5.83 -6.94
CA PHE A 36 -5.53 -4.67 -6.36
C PHE A 36 -4.61 -3.78 -5.52
N ASP A 37 -3.68 -4.38 -4.75
CA ASP A 37 -2.75 -3.63 -3.91
C ASP A 37 -1.72 -2.86 -4.74
N ARG A 38 -1.22 -3.45 -5.85
CA ARG A 38 -0.25 -2.77 -6.71
C ARG A 38 -0.86 -1.58 -7.43
N PHE A 39 -2.04 -1.74 -8.04
CA PHE A 39 -2.69 -0.66 -8.78
C PHE A 39 -3.15 0.48 -7.87
N ARG A 40 -3.55 0.20 -6.62
CA ARG A 40 -3.91 1.26 -5.68
C ARG A 40 -2.70 2.10 -5.26
N ASN A 41 -1.54 1.48 -5.04
CA ASN A 41 -0.35 2.22 -4.61
C ASN A 41 0.21 3.11 -5.73
N GLU A 42 0.28 2.60 -6.97
CA GLU A 42 0.73 3.40 -8.13
C GLU A 42 -0.22 4.56 -8.42
N ALA A 43 -1.54 4.35 -8.32
CA ALA A 43 -2.52 5.41 -8.52
C ALA A 43 -2.45 6.47 -7.39
N ALA A 44 -2.27 6.02 -6.15
CA ALA A 44 -2.16 6.91 -4.99
C ALA A 44 -0.93 7.81 -5.05
N GLU A 45 0.20 7.28 -5.52
CA GLU A 45 1.42 8.06 -5.72
C GLU A 45 1.19 9.20 -6.73
N GLN A 46 0.68 8.87 -7.92
CA GLN A 46 0.46 9.87 -8.98
C GLN A 46 -0.53 10.95 -8.55
N GLU A 47 -1.63 10.57 -7.90
CA GLU A 47 -2.63 11.52 -7.40
C GLU A 47 -2.03 12.49 -6.37
N PHE A 48 -1.19 11.98 -5.46
CA PHE A 48 -0.51 12.81 -4.47
C PHE A 48 0.48 13.79 -5.12
N LEU A 49 1.31 13.30 -6.04
CA LEU A 49 2.27 14.14 -6.75
C LEU A 49 1.57 15.26 -7.51
N ASP A 50 0.50 14.95 -8.24
CA ASP A 50 -0.26 15.93 -9.02
C ASP A 50 -0.93 17.01 -8.13
N ASP A 51 -1.49 16.62 -6.97
CA ASP A 51 -2.14 17.57 -6.04
C ASP A 51 -1.12 18.53 -5.42
N VAL A 52 0.04 18.01 -5.02
CA VAL A 52 1.09 18.78 -4.34
C VAL A 52 1.86 19.68 -5.32
N THR A 53 2.13 19.22 -6.54
CA THR A 53 2.74 20.07 -7.58
C THR A 53 1.78 21.17 -8.02
N SER A 54 0.49 20.86 -8.19
CA SER A 54 -0.54 21.87 -8.51
C SER A 54 -0.64 22.95 -7.43
N TYR A 55 -0.53 22.56 -6.14
CA TYR A 55 -0.46 23.52 -5.05
C TYR A 55 0.74 24.45 -5.19
N TYR A 56 1.92 23.89 -5.46
CA TYR A 56 3.15 24.66 -5.62
C TYR A 56 3.10 25.58 -6.84
N GLU A 57 2.55 25.14 -7.96
CA GLU A 57 2.34 25.97 -9.15
C GLU A 57 1.44 27.18 -8.87
N ALA A 58 0.39 27.00 -8.08
CA ALA A 58 -0.55 28.06 -7.72
C ALA A 58 0.00 29.05 -6.68
N GLN A 59 0.71 28.54 -5.67
CA GLN A 59 1.18 29.31 -4.51
C GLN A 59 2.62 29.86 -4.70
N GLY A 60 3.43 29.18 -5.51
CA GLY A 60 4.87 29.43 -5.67
C GLY A 60 5.71 29.14 -4.43
N SER A 61 5.14 28.47 -3.42
CA SER A 61 5.82 28.17 -2.16
C SER A 61 5.14 27.02 -1.42
N TRP A 62 5.88 26.39 -0.49
CA TRP A 62 5.33 25.38 0.41
C TRP A 62 4.59 25.95 1.62
N ASP A 63 4.50 27.27 1.77
CA ASP A 63 3.84 27.87 2.92
C ASP A 63 2.37 27.44 2.96
N GLY A 64 1.93 26.89 4.10
CA GLY A 64 0.57 26.40 4.29
C GLY A 64 0.24 25.00 3.73
N ILE A 65 1.19 24.28 3.11
CA ILE A 65 0.94 22.95 2.50
C ILE A 65 0.32 21.95 3.48
N GLY A 66 0.79 21.90 4.73
CA GLY A 66 0.24 21.01 5.74
C GLY A 66 -1.24 21.30 6.04
N THR A 67 -1.63 22.58 6.09
CA THR A 67 -3.03 22.98 6.29
C THR A 67 -3.88 22.69 5.05
N TYR A 68 -3.32 22.89 3.85
CA TYR A 68 -3.99 22.56 2.59
C TYR A 68 -4.32 21.07 2.53
N LEU A 69 -3.33 20.20 2.77
CA LEU A 69 -3.51 18.76 2.72
C LEU A 69 -4.51 18.27 3.78
N GLN A 70 -4.48 18.84 5.00
CA GLN A 70 -5.42 18.49 6.06
C GLN A 70 -6.86 18.96 5.81
N ARG A 71 -7.04 20.11 5.14
CA ARG A 71 -8.37 20.59 4.75
C ARG A 71 -8.94 19.77 3.60
N THR A 72 -8.11 19.50 2.58
CA THR A 72 -8.52 18.76 1.40
C THR A 72 -8.87 17.30 1.74
N SER A 73 -8.21 16.70 2.74
CA SER A 73 -8.59 15.37 3.23
C SER A 73 -9.90 15.36 4.03
N SER A 74 -10.25 16.46 4.71
CA SER A 74 -11.50 16.55 5.47
C SER A 74 -12.73 16.88 4.62
N ASP A 75 -12.56 17.52 3.46
CA ASP A 75 -13.64 17.88 2.53
C ASP A 75 -13.99 16.79 1.49
N ARG A 76 -13.12 15.79 1.27
CA ARG A 76 -13.32 14.73 0.27
C ARG A 76 -13.79 13.40 0.87
N ASP A 77 -14.51 12.61 0.06
CA ASP A 77 -14.93 11.26 0.42
C ASP A 77 -13.73 10.38 0.80
N ARG A 78 -13.91 9.45 1.75
CA ARG A 78 -12.88 8.56 2.33
C ARG A 78 -12.02 7.75 1.33
N HIS A 79 -12.31 7.80 0.04
CA HIS A 79 -11.58 7.06 -0.99
C HIS A 79 -10.22 7.70 -1.35
N ASP A 80 -10.11 9.03 -1.31
CA ASP A 80 -8.91 9.79 -1.74
C ASP A 80 -7.98 10.16 -0.55
N ASP A 81 -8.37 9.77 0.67
CA ASP A 81 -7.60 10.01 1.89
C ASP A 81 -6.34 9.13 1.96
N PHE A 82 -6.42 7.94 1.34
CA PHE A 82 -5.34 6.96 1.37
C PHE A 82 -4.04 7.50 0.76
N SER A 83 -4.12 8.14 -0.41
CA SER A 83 -2.97 8.71 -1.13
C SER A 83 -2.20 9.74 -0.29
N ARG A 84 -2.92 10.61 0.44
CA ARG A 84 -2.35 11.69 1.26
C ARG A 84 -1.76 11.20 2.58
N LEU A 85 -2.24 10.08 3.11
CA LEU A 85 -1.70 9.44 4.30
C LEU A 85 -0.42 8.63 4.00
N MET A 86 -0.18 8.29 2.73
CA MET A 86 0.96 7.49 2.31
C MET A 86 2.21 8.28 1.98
N TYR A 87 2.12 9.60 1.80
CA TYR A 87 3.27 10.41 1.43
C TYR A 87 3.32 11.72 2.21
N ALA A 88 4.49 12.03 2.77
CA ALA A 88 4.78 13.34 3.36
C ALA A 88 5.52 14.23 2.35
N VAL A 89 5.30 15.54 2.42
CA VAL A 89 6.08 16.53 1.66
C VAL A 89 7.34 16.86 2.45
N LEU A 90 8.49 16.78 1.78
CA LEU A 90 9.82 17.07 2.31
C LEU A 90 10.41 18.27 1.54
N SER A 91 10.87 19.28 2.28
CA SER A 91 11.58 20.43 1.70
C SER A 91 12.94 20.01 1.11
N LEU A 92 13.50 20.82 0.20
CA LEU A 92 14.88 20.71 -0.25
C LEU A 92 15.90 20.78 0.90
N ASP A 93 15.53 21.45 2.01
CA ASP A 93 16.36 21.53 3.22
C ASP A 93 16.28 20.27 4.11
N GLY A 94 15.49 19.27 3.72
CA GLY A 94 15.33 18.01 4.45
C GLY A 94 14.37 18.07 5.64
N VAL A 95 13.47 19.06 5.68
CA VAL A 95 12.46 19.23 6.73
C VAL A 95 11.09 18.78 6.23
N ILE A 96 10.38 17.98 7.03
CA ILE A 96 9.01 17.55 6.74
C ILE A 96 8.04 18.73 6.85
N LEU A 97 7.19 18.92 5.85
CA LEU A 97 6.25 20.04 5.74
C LEU A 97 4.79 19.63 5.95
N SER A 98 4.47 18.33 5.82
CA SER A 98 3.13 17.78 6.00
C SER A 98 3.12 16.55 6.91
N GLU A 99 2.01 16.33 7.58
CA GLU A 99 1.80 15.12 8.40
C GLU A 99 1.40 13.96 7.50
N ALA A 100 2.11 12.83 7.61
CA ALA A 100 1.71 11.57 6.99
C ALA A 100 2.35 10.38 7.74
N GLY A 101 1.53 9.41 8.13
CA GLY A 101 1.98 8.23 8.89
C GLY A 101 2.80 8.60 10.13
N PRO A 102 4.08 8.18 10.24
CA PRO A 102 4.93 8.50 11.39
C PRO A 102 5.53 9.92 11.36
N TYR A 103 5.45 10.63 10.23
CA TYR A 103 6.12 11.92 10.05
C TYR A 103 5.24 13.08 10.49
N LYS A 104 5.83 14.01 11.24
CA LYS A 104 5.20 15.26 11.65
C LYS A 104 5.89 16.46 11.01
N PRO A 105 5.16 17.57 10.76
CA PRO A 105 5.78 18.81 10.29
C PRO A 105 6.89 19.27 11.22
N GLY A 106 8.04 19.60 10.65
CA GLY A 106 9.26 20.00 11.37
C GLY A 106 10.21 18.85 11.68
N ASP A 107 9.81 17.59 11.49
CA ASP A 107 10.70 16.45 11.66
C ASP A 107 11.78 16.41 10.57
N MET A 108 12.92 15.81 10.90
CA MET A 108 13.96 15.42 9.95
C MET A 108 13.96 13.89 9.83
N PRO A 109 13.72 13.33 8.64
CA PRO A 109 13.63 11.89 8.47
C PRO A 109 15.00 11.21 8.68
N HIS A 110 14.97 9.96 9.18
CA HIS A 110 16.18 9.15 9.31
C HIS A 110 16.75 8.78 7.93
N THR A 111 18.06 8.53 7.84
CA THR A 111 18.76 8.32 6.56
C THR A 111 18.18 7.17 5.72
N GLU A 112 17.66 6.11 6.34
CA GLU A 112 17.02 4.98 5.63
C GLU A 112 15.71 5.39 4.93
N SER A 113 15.04 6.44 5.39
CA SER A 113 13.83 6.97 4.74
C SER A 113 14.16 7.75 3.47
N ILE A 114 15.38 8.31 3.38
CA ILE A 114 15.82 9.16 2.26
C ILE A 114 15.92 8.38 0.95
N ASP A 115 16.22 7.08 1.02
CA ASP A 115 16.36 6.23 -0.16
C ASP A 115 15.04 6.00 -0.92
N SER A 116 13.89 6.36 -0.32
CA SER A 116 12.54 6.24 -0.92
C SER A 116 11.91 7.60 -1.26
N GLN A 117 12.72 8.61 -1.53
CA GLN A 117 12.25 9.94 -1.95
C GLN A 117 11.92 9.99 -3.44
N ILE A 118 10.76 10.57 -3.74
CA ILE A 118 10.31 10.84 -5.12
C ILE A 118 10.42 12.35 -5.36
N PRO A 119 11.12 12.83 -6.40
CA PRO A 119 11.26 14.25 -6.64
C PRO A 119 9.92 14.89 -7.05
N LEU A 120 9.57 16.00 -6.40
CA LEU A 120 8.46 16.86 -6.81
C LEU A 120 9.02 17.86 -7.82
N VAL A 121 8.63 17.72 -9.08
CA VAL A 121 9.16 18.53 -10.19
C VAL A 121 8.08 19.45 -10.74
N VAL A 122 8.37 20.75 -10.77
CA VAL A 122 7.53 21.80 -11.37
C VAL A 122 8.41 22.60 -12.33
N ASP A 123 7.95 22.86 -13.56
CA ASP A 123 8.73 23.57 -14.59
C ASP A 123 10.15 23.00 -14.81
N ASN A 124 10.30 21.68 -14.68
CA ASN A 124 11.57 20.97 -14.81
C ASN A 124 12.61 21.30 -13.72
N GLU A 125 12.18 21.92 -12.62
CA GLU A 125 12.94 22.18 -11.40
C GLU A 125 12.42 21.30 -10.25
N THR A 126 13.32 20.72 -9.47
CA THR A 126 12.92 19.98 -8.26
C THR A 126 12.64 20.98 -7.14
N VAL A 127 11.39 21.02 -6.70
CA VAL A 127 10.90 21.97 -5.69
C VAL A 127 10.79 21.34 -4.30
N GLY A 128 10.89 20.01 -4.21
CA GLY A 128 10.87 19.24 -2.97
C GLY A 128 10.86 17.75 -3.26
N TYR A 129 10.52 16.95 -2.25
CA TYR A 129 10.42 15.50 -2.37
C TYR A 129 9.14 14.99 -1.70
N ALA A 130 8.54 13.95 -2.28
CA ALA A 130 7.54 13.12 -1.61
C ALA A 130 8.25 11.96 -0.90
N LEU A 131 7.93 11.77 0.37
CA LEU A 131 8.52 10.73 1.21
C LEU A 131 7.45 9.70 1.56
N SER A 132 7.69 8.44 1.21
CA SER A 132 6.75 7.36 1.55
C SER A 132 6.63 7.20 3.08
N ALA A 133 5.41 7.38 3.57
CA ALA A 133 4.94 7.12 4.93
C ALA A 133 4.22 5.77 5.04
N ALA A 134 4.06 5.07 3.92
CA ALA A 134 3.55 3.71 3.90
C ALA A 134 4.52 2.77 4.65
N PRO A 135 4.01 1.77 5.39
CA PRO A 135 4.85 0.68 5.86
C PRO A 135 5.59 0.09 4.65
N PRO A 136 6.89 -0.25 4.77
CA PRO A 136 7.65 -0.81 3.66
C PRO A 136 6.87 -1.98 3.04
N ALA A 137 6.78 -2.01 1.70
CA ALA A 137 6.07 -3.05 0.98
C ALA A 137 6.75 -4.41 1.20
N GLY A 138 6.35 -5.10 2.25
CA GLY A 138 6.94 -6.35 2.70
C GLY A 138 6.69 -6.55 4.20
N LEU A 139 6.49 -7.79 4.60
CA LEU A 139 6.56 -8.16 6.01
C LEU A 139 7.90 -7.67 6.55
N SER A 140 7.89 -6.97 7.68
CA SER A 140 9.14 -6.66 8.38
C SER A 140 9.92 -7.96 8.60
N PRO A 141 11.26 -7.93 8.69
CA PRO A 141 12.05 -9.13 8.99
C PRO A 141 11.49 -9.90 10.21
N GLN A 142 10.95 -9.18 11.19
CA GLN A 142 10.31 -9.74 12.39
C GLN A 142 8.98 -10.46 12.07
N GLU A 143 8.16 -9.91 11.18
CA GLU A 143 6.91 -10.56 10.77
C GLU A 143 7.16 -11.74 9.82
N GLN A 144 8.20 -11.70 8.98
CA GLN A 144 8.62 -12.85 8.18
C GLN A 144 9.04 -14.02 9.08
N GLU A 145 9.72 -13.73 10.18
CA GLU A 145 10.09 -14.73 11.19
C GLU A 145 8.86 -15.28 11.93
N TYR A 146 7.93 -14.41 12.32
CA TYR A 146 6.67 -14.81 12.94
C TYR A 146 5.81 -15.71 12.03
N LEU A 147 5.69 -15.36 10.75
CA LEU A 147 4.97 -16.18 9.77
C LEU A 147 5.70 -17.49 9.48
N GLY A 148 7.03 -17.48 9.38
CA GLY A 148 7.83 -18.69 9.22
C GLY A 148 7.62 -19.68 10.36
N ASN A 149 7.52 -19.18 11.59
CA ASN A 149 7.27 -20.00 12.78
C ASN A 149 5.83 -20.51 12.85
N THR A 150 4.84 -19.68 12.49
CA THR A 150 3.42 -20.07 12.48
C THR A 150 3.13 -21.12 11.41
N ASN A 151 3.73 -20.99 10.22
CA ASN A 151 3.52 -21.94 9.12
C ASN A 151 4.10 -23.33 9.43
N ARG A 152 5.18 -23.41 10.24
CA ARG A 152 5.70 -24.70 10.73
C ARG A 152 4.77 -25.37 11.74
N ALA A 153 4.06 -24.60 12.56
CA ALA A 153 3.12 -25.14 13.55
C ALA A 153 1.87 -25.76 12.91
N LEU A 154 1.41 -25.22 11.78
CA LEU A 154 0.25 -25.72 11.04
C LEU A 154 0.55 -26.96 10.18
N VAL A 155 1.82 -27.20 9.82
CA VAL A 155 2.23 -28.38 9.03
C VAL A 155 2.66 -29.54 9.93
N ALA A 156 3.00 -29.28 11.19
CA ALA A 156 3.43 -30.28 12.17
C ALA A 156 2.31 -30.73 13.15
N GLY A 157 1.09 -30.18 13.03
CA GLY A 157 -0.10 -30.58 13.78
C GLY A 157 -1.13 -31.24 12.87
#